data_AF-A0A7Y6UC12-F1
#
_entry.id   AF-A0A7Y6UC12-F1
#
_cell.length_a   1.000
_cell.length_b   1.000
_cell.length_c   1.000
_cell.angle_alpha   90.00
_cell.angle_beta   90.00
_cell.angle_gamma   90.00
#
_symmetry.space_group_name_H-M   'P 1'
#
loop_
_entity.id
_entity.type
_entity.pdbx_description
1 polymer ?
#
loop_
_entity_poly.entity_id
_entity_poly.type
_entity_poly.pdbx_seq_one_letter_code
_entity_poly.pdbx_strand_id
1 'polypeptide(L)'
;LPALRERREDIPLLARHFADRQAVTNGLPSTEFSADALQFLSRLPYPGNIRELKNLVERTILVSGKPLLDASDFDAQYIRHDDARVTEGAALA
;
A
#
# COMPACT_ATOMS: atom_id res chain seq x y z
N LEU A 1 -1.22 19.33 -1.75
CA LEU A 1 -0.22 18.41 -2.33
C LEU A 1 -0.95 17.45 -3.27
N PRO A 2 -0.34 17.03 -4.38
CA PRO A 2 -0.95 16.08 -5.33
C PRO A 2 -1.26 14.75 -4.64
N ALA A 3 -2.28 14.06 -5.13
CA ALA A 3 -2.67 12.75 -4.63
C ALA A 3 -1.60 11.70 -4.95
N LEU A 4 -1.49 10.65 -4.12
CA LEU A 4 -0.46 9.61 -4.30
C LEU A 4 -0.59 8.90 -5.66
N ARG A 5 -1.82 8.77 -6.17
CA ARG A 5 -2.12 8.20 -7.50
C ARG A 5 -1.53 8.99 -8.68
N GLU A 6 -1.20 10.26 -8.48
CA GLU A 6 -0.58 11.15 -9.47
C GLU A 6 0.96 11.07 -9.47
N ARG A 7 1.54 10.35 -8.49
CA ARG A 7 2.98 10.19 -8.27
C ARG A 7 3.32 8.76 -7.86
N ARG A 8 2.89 7.81 -8.69
CA ARG A 8 3.00 6.37 -8.40
C ARG A 8 4.46 5.90 -8.34
N GLU A 9 5.36 6.61 -9.00
CA GLU A 9 6.81 6.42 -8.98
C GLU A 9 7.42 6.56 -7.58
N ASP A 10 6.77 7.30 -6.67
CA ASP A 10 7.22 7.46 -5.29
C ASP A 10 6.86 6.26 -4.40
N ILE A 11 5.89 5.42 -4.82
CA ILE A 11 5.34 4.33 -4.00
C ILE A 11 6.41 3.34 -3.54
N PRO A 12 7.33 2.85 -4.42
CA PRO A 12 8.38 1.94 -3.97
C PRO A 12 9.30 2.53 -2.90
N LEU A 13 9.64 3.81 -3.01
CA LEU A 13 10.49 4.51 -2.03
C LEU A 13 9.75 4.68 -0.70
N LEU A 14 8.50 5.11 -0.75
CA LEU A 14 7.65 5.28 0.43
C LEU A 14 7.39 3.96 1.15
N ALA A 15 7.12 2.88 0.40
CA ALA A 15 6.88 1.55 0.96
C ALA A 15 8.10 1.06 1.77
N ARG A 16 9.30 1.19 1.21
CA ARG A 16 10.56 0.85 1.91
C ARG A 16 10.75 1.70 3.15
N HIS A 17 10.51 3.01 3.04
CA HIS A 17 10.62 3.91 4.19
C HIS A 17 9.69 3.51 5.35
N PHE A 18 8.43 3.17 5.06
CA PHE A 18 7.50 2.70 6.09
C PHE A 18 7.91 1.36 6.68
N ALA A 19 8.42 0.44 5.85
CA ALA A 19 8.91 -0.85 6.32
C ALA A 19 10.09 -0.73 7.28
N ASP A 20 11.10 0.06 6.92
CA ASP A 20 12.28 0.31 7.77
C ASP A 20 11.87 0.92 9.11
N ARG A 21 10.97 1.91 9.08
CA ARG A 21 10.45 2.52 10.30
C ARG A 21 9.67 1.54 11.17
N GLN A 22 8.87 0.68 10.56
CA GLN A 22 8.10 -0.35 11.27
C GLN A 22 9.02 -1.37 11.91
N ALA A 23 10.05 -1.83 11.18
CA ALA A 23 11.04 -2.76 11.67
C ALA A 23 11.78 -2.20 12.89
N VAL A 24 12.31 -0.97 12.80
CA VAL A 24 12.99 -0.29 13.91
C VAL A 24 12.07 -0.12 15.12
N THR A 25 10.83 0.31 14.90
CA THR A 25 9.87 0.59 15.98
C THR A 25 9.48 -0.67 16.77
N ASN A 26 9.45 -1.83 16.11
CA ASN A 26 9.03 -3.09 16.72
C ASN A 26 10.20 -4.03 17.05
N GLY A 27 11.45 -3.61 16.80
CA GLY A 27 12.63 -4.46 16.97
C GLY A 27 12.63 -5.68 16.04
N LEU A 28 12.02 -5.57 14.86
CA LEU A 28 11.97 -6.63 13.85
C LEU A 28 13.15 -6.50 12.88
N PRO A 29 13.55 -7.60 12.22
CA PRO A 29 14.49 -7.53 11.09
C PRO A 29 13.94 -6.65 9.96
N SER A 30 14.85 -6.10 9.14
CA SER A 30 14.48 -5.40 7.92
C SER A 30 13.71 -6.32 6.98
N THR A 31 12.62 -5.81 6.40
CA THR A 31 11.80 -6.54 5.43
C THR A 31 12.09 -6.07 4.01
N GLU A 32 12.41 -7.01 3.13
CA GLU A 32 12.56 -6.78 1.70
C GLU A 32 11.26 -6.98 0.94
N PHE A 33 11.20 -6.42 -0.26
CA PHE A 33 10.06 -6.49 -1.16
C PHE A 33 10.51 -7.09 -2.48
N SER A 34 9.77 -8.08 -2.97
CA SER A 34 9.97 -8.58 -4.31
C SER A 34 9.59 -7.53 -5.37
N ALA A 35 10.01 -7.77 -6.61
CA ALA A 35 9.68 -6.87 -7.73
C ALA A 35 8.16 -6.83 -8.01
N ASP A 36 7.47 -7.96 -7.90
CA ASP A 36 6.03 -8.06 -8.07
C ASP A 36 5.26 -7.39 -6.93
N ALA A 37 5.75 -7.44 -5.69
CA ALA A 37 5.15 -6.68 -4.58
C ALA A 37 5.15 -5.17 -4.84
N LEU A 38 6.29 -4.61 -5.26
CA LEU A 38 6.40 -3.19 -5.56
C LEU A 38 5.54 -2.78 -6.76
N GLN A 39 5.47 -3.63 -7.78
CA GLN A 39 4.57 -3.41 -8.93
C GLN A 39 3.10 -3.46 -8.52
N PHE A 40 2.72 -4.40 -7.66
CA PHE A 40 1.36 -4.53 -7.14
C PHE A 40 0.96 -3.27 -6.38
N LEU A 41 1.77 -2.86 -5.38
CA LEU A 41 1.54 -1.64 -4.61
C LEU A 41 1.41 -0.41 -5.52
N SER A 42 2.28 -0.27 -6.52
CA SER A 42 2.26 0.87 -7.44
C SER A 42 1.00 0.97 -8.31
N ARG A 43 0.20 -0.10 -8.43
CA ARG A 43 -1.04 -0.14 -9.22
C ARG A 43 -2.30 0.15 -8.40
N LEU A 44 -2.21 0.17 -7.07
CA LEU A 44 -3.36 0.38 -6.21
C LEU A 44 -3.85 1.85 -6.25
N PRO A 45 -5.16 2.10 -6.08
CA PRO A 45 -5.76 3.43 -6.23
C PRO A 45 -5.50 4.39 -5.05
N TYR A 46 -5.24 3.87 -3.84
CA TYR A 46 -5.02 4.62 -2.60
C TYR A 46 -5.95 5.84 -2.39
N PRO A 47 -7.29 5.68 -2.29
CA PRO A 47 -8.20 6.79 -1.96
C PRO A 47 -7.81 7.54 -0.67
N GLY A 48 -7.20 6.86 0.29
CA GLY A 48 -6.63 7.41 1.52
C GLY A 48 -5.21 7.97 1.39
N ASN A 49 -4.66 8.05 0.17
CA ASN A 49 -3.32 8.55 -0.16
C ASN A 49 -2.20 7.84 0.65
N ILE A 50 -1.17 8.59 1.04
CA ILE A 50 0.03 8.10 1.74
C ILE A 50 -0.32 7.35 3.01
N ARG A 51 -1.37 7.76 3.73
CA ARG A 51 -1.80 7.09 4.96
C ARG A 51 -2.25 5.65 4.70
N GLU A 52 -2.90 5.41 3.57
CA GLU A 52 -3.37 4.07 3.21
C GLU A 52 -2.20 3.15 2.82
N LEU A 53 -1.27 3.66 2.01
CA LEU A 53 -0.03 2.95 1.69
C LEU A 53 0.74 2.57 2.97
N LYS A 54 0.93 3.52 3.89
CA LYS A 54 1.59 3.29 5.17
C LYS A 54 0.91 2.17 5.95
N ASN A 55 -0.41 2.27 6.14
CA ASN A 55 -1.16 1.29 6.92
C ASN A 55 -1.12 -0.11 6.31
N LEU A 56 -1.18 -0.20 4.97
CA LEU A 56 -1.07 -1.48 4.26
C LEU A 56 0.29 -2.12 4.51
N VAL A 57 1.38 -1.37 4.31
CA VAL A 57 2.75 -1.87 4.51
C VAL A 57 2.99 -2.30 5.95
N GLU A 58 2.64 -1.46 6.92
CA GLU A 58 2.85 -1.76 8.34
C GLU A 58 2.06 -3.00 8.78
N ARG A 59 0.80 -3.13 8.32
CA ARG A 59 -0.02 -4.30 8.61
C ARG A 59 0.58 -5.57 7.99
N THR A 60 0.96 -5.53 6.73
CA THR A 60 1.52 -6.70 6.04
C THR A 60 2.79 -7.20 6.73
N ILE A 61 3.68 -6.32 7.17
CA ILE A 61 4.90 -6.69 7.90
C ILE A 61 4.56 -7.40 9.22
N LEU A 62 3.64 -6.82 10.01
CA LEU A 62 3.24 -7.38 11.29
C LEU A 62 2.54 -8.75 11.16
N VAL A 63 1.75 -8.94 10.09
CA VAL A 63 0.97 -10.17 9.88
C VAL A 63 1.81 -11.27 9.22
N SER A 64 2.63 -10.92 8.23
CA SER A 64 3.41 -11.90 7.47
C SER A 64 4.64 -12.39 8.25
N GLY A 65 5.35 -11.49 8.93
CA GLY A 65 6.56 -11.82 9.69
C GLY A 65 7.71 -12.37 8.84
N LYS A 66 7.61 -12.29 7.51
CA LYS A 66 8.61 -12.79 6.57
C LYS A 66 9.71 -11.75 6.31
N PRO A 67 10.93 -12.18 5.99
CA PRO A 67 12.02 -11.29 5.58
C PRO A 67 11.84 -10.75 4.15
N LEU A 68 11.05 -11.42 3.29
CA LEU A 68 10.75 -11.00 1.92
C LEU A 68 9.24 -11.10 1.69
N LEU A 69 8.61 -10.00 1.30
CA LEU A 69 7.19 -9.91 0.98
C LEU A 69 6.95 -9.90 -0.53
N ASP A 70 5.97 -10.68 -0.96
CA ASP A 70 5.52 -10.75 -2.35
C ASP A 70 4.15 -10.07 -2.57
N ALA A 71 3.65 -10.02 -3.81
CA ALA A 71 2.37 -9.39 -4.10
C ALA A 71 1.18 -10.03 -3.34
N SER A 72 1.23 -11.32 -3.05
CA SER A 72 0.15 -12.04 -2.38
C SER A 72 0.04 -11.67 -0.90
N ASP A 73 1.19 -11.38 -0.25
CA ASP A 73 1.22 -10.86 1.11
C ASP A 73 0.46 -9.51 1.22
N PHE A 74 0.56 -8.66 0.18
CA PHE A 74 -0.15 -7.38 0.14
C PHE A 74 -1.62 -7.53 -0.26
N ASP A 75 -1.94 -8.36 -1.26
CA ASP A 75 -3.33 -8.58 -1.69
C ASP A 75 -4.18 -9.14 -0.53
N ALA A 76 -3.62 -10.04 0.28
CA ALA A 76 -4.30 -10.60 1.45
C ALA A 76 -4.67 -9.54 2.51
N GLN A 77 -3.95 -8.42 2.56
CA GLN A 77 -4.13 -7.37 3.57
C GLN A 77 -4.81 -6.11 3.03
N TYR A 78 -4.92 -6.00 1.71
CA TYR A 78 -5.51 -4.85 1.05
C TYR A 78 -7.04 -4.86 1.18
N ILE A 79 -7.58 -3.86 1.86
CA ILE A 79 -9.02 -3.67 1.96
C ILE A 79 -9.46 -3.01 0.65
N ARG A 80 -10.12 -3.80 -0.21
CA ARG A 80 -10.72 -3.25 -1.43
C ARG A 80 -11.81 -2.28 -1.01
N HIS A 81 -11.58 -1.02 -1.28
CA HIS A 81 -12.64 -0.02 -1.27
C HIS A 81 -13.51 -0.34 -2.48
N ASP A 82 -14.67 -0.97 -2.28
CA ASP A 82 -15.72 -0.97 -3.29
C ASP A 82 -15.94 0.49 -3.68
N ASP A 83 -15.87 0.79 -4.98
CA ASP A 83 -16.16 2.10 -5.54
C ASP A 83 -17.60 2.48 -5.16
N ALA A 84 -17.77 3.06 -3.97
CA ALA A 84 -18.98 3.76 -3.56
C ALA A 84 -19.04 5.07 -4.34
N ARG A 85 -19.24 4.97 -5.66
CA ARG A 85 -19.78 5.99 -6.58
C ARG A 85 -20.03 5.43 -8.00
N VAL A 86 -20.71 4.28 -8.09
CA VAL A 86 -21.77 4.17 -9.10
C VAL A 86 -23.02 4.75 -8.42
N THR A 87 -23.24 6.07 -8.51
CA THR A 87 -24.52 6.83 -8.36
C THR A 87 -24.20 8.28 -7.96
N GLU A 88 -23.52 9.03 -8.83
CA GLU A 88 -23.55 10.50 -8.79
C GLU A 88 -23.30 11.06 -10.21
N GLY A 89 -23.92 10.39 -11.19
CA GLY A 89 -23.88 10.73 -12.62
C GLY A 89 -25.22 10.55 -13.32
N ALA A 90 -26.32 10.47 -12.56
CA ALA A 90 -27.67 10.68 -13.09
C ALA A 90 -28.09 12.12 -12.76
N ALA A 91 -27.32 13.08 -13.28
CA ALA A 91 -27.79 14.44 -13.42
C ALA A 91 -28.50 14.54 -14.77
N LEU A 92 -29.78 14.93 -14.71
CA LEU A 92 -30.51 15.68 -15.74
C LEU A 92 -30.78 14.95 -17.06
N ALA A 93 -31.95 14.31 -17.13
CA ALA A 93 -32.77 14.25 -18.33
C ALA A 93 -34.22 14.53 -17.94
#